data_AF-T2JM64-F1
#
_entry.id   AF-T2JM64-F1
#
_cell.length_a   1.000
_cell.length_b   1.000
_cell.length_c   1.000
_cell.angle_alpha   90.00
_cell.angle_beta   90.00
_cell.angle_gamma   90.00
#
_symmetry.space_group_name_H-M   'P 1'
#
loop_
_entity.id
_entity.type
_entity.pdbx_description
1 polymer ?
#
loop_
_entity_poly.entity_id
_entity_poly.type
_entity_poly.pdbx_seq_one_letter_code
_entity_poly.pdbx_strand_id
1 'polypeptide(L)'
;MSFRLPISLTLLTVLSLPAQAVPTSSQIKYIAQRICQLPEPEISQTEGTTESYQDPQATAIYHQEMGKLLDNGNLLPIDFVNDDFMEPIQNRLIQEIYAQCQRKMTWIDNSDSE
;
A
#
# COMPACT_ATOMS: atom_id res chain seq x y z
N MET A 1 -43.90 4.64 48.74
CA MET A 1 -42.66 3.84 48.57
C MET A 1 -42.30 3.84 47.10
N SER A 2 -41.24 4.55 46.70
CA SER A 2 -40.81 4.63 45.30
C SER A 2 -39.74 3.57 45.02
N PHE A 3 -40.06 2.61 44.16
CA PHE A 3 -39.09 1.66 43.63
C PHE A 3 -38.35 2.31 42.47
N ARG A 4 -37.03 2.50 42.61
CA ARG A 4 -36.15 2.82 41.47
C ARG A 4 -35.50 1.52 41.02
N LEU A 5 -35.85 1.04 39.83
CA LEU A 5 -35.10 -0.03 39.18
C LEU A 5 -33.69 0.48 38.85
N PRO A 6 -32.62 -0.28 39.16
CA PRO A 6 -31.33 -0.02 38.56
C PRO A 6 -31.43 -0.40 37.08
N ILE A 7 -31.30 0.60 36.21
CA ILE A 7 -31.07 0.38 34.78
C ILE A 7 -29.71 -0.30 34.70
N SER A 8 -29.72 -1.61 34.49
CA SER A 8 -28.52 -2.37 34.20
C SER A 8 -28.01 -1.87 32.85
N LEU A 9 -26.97 -1.03 32.86
CA LEU A 9 -26.18 -0.71 31.67
C LEU A 9 -25.52 -2.01 31.25
N THR A 10 -26.19 -2.77 30.39
CA THR A 10 -25.55 -3.85 29.63
C THR A 10 -24.39 -3.22 28.89
N LEU A 11 -23.19 -3.62 29.32
CA LEU A 11 -21.91 -3.28 28.73
C LEU A 11 -22.04 -3.46 27.21
N LEU A 12 -22.11 -2.36 26.45
CA LEU A 12 -21.77 -2.39 25.04
C LEU A 12 -20.29 -2.73 24.98
N THR A 13 -19.96 -4.02 25.02
CA THR A 13 -18.73 -4.51 24.42
C THR A 13 -18.93 -4.30 22.93
N VAL A 14 -18.64 -3.08 22.48
CA VAL A 14 -18.27 -2.84 21.09
C VAL A 14 -17.08 -3.76 20.90
N LEU A 15 -17.33 -4.95 20.33
CA LEU A 15 -16.27 -5.73 19.71
C LEU A 15 -15.64 -4.76 18.75
N SER A 16 -14.48 -4.20 19.14
CA SER A 16 -13.63 -3.48 18.24
C SER A 16 -13.28 -4.49 17.16
N LEU A 17 -14.07 -4.52 16.08
CA LEU A 17 -13.64 -5.18 14.86
C LEU A 17 -12.25 -4.60 14.60
N PRO A 18 -11.22 -5.43 14.38
CA PRO A 18 -9.92 -4.89 14.01
C PRO A 18 -10.20 -4.00 12.80
N ALA A 19 -9.89 -2.71 12.94
CA ALA A 19 -9.89 -1.80 11.81
C ALA A 19 -9.09 -2.53 10.73
N GLN A 20 -9.72 -2.79 9.58
CA GLN A 20 -9.12 -3.62 8.53
C GLN A 20 -7.69 -3.14 8.30
N ALA A 21 -6.75 -4.08 8.34
CA ALA A 21 -5.33 -3.81 8.33
C ALA A 21 -4.94 -3.31 6.94
N VAL A 22 -5.10 -1.99 6.73
CA VAL A 22 -4.79 -1.31 5.48
C VAL A 22 -3.71 -0.26 5.78
N PRO A 23 -2.66 -0.15 4.96
CA PRO A 23 -1.67 0.90 5.11
C PRO A 23 -2.31 2.28 5.06
N THR A 24 -1.99 3.11 6.05
CA THR A 24 -2.40 4.50 6.09
C THR A 24 -1.79 5.30 4.93
N SER A 25 -2.42 6.43 4.60
CA SER A 25 -1.91 7.37 3.60
C SER A 25 -0.45 7.78 3.86
N SER A 26 -0.08 7.97 5.13
CA SER A 26 1.29 8.36 5.53
C SER A 26 2.30 7.24 5.28
N GLN A 27 1.92 5.98 5.52
CA GLN A 27 2.78 4.82 5.21
C GLN A 27 3.00 4.70 3.70
N ILE A 28 1.96 4.84 2.88
CA ILE A 28 2.09 4.80 1.42
C ILE A 28 2.97 5.94 0.90
N LYS A 29 2.79 7.16 1.41
CA LYS A 29 3.63 8.31 1.07
C LYS A 29 5.09 8.11 1.42
N TYR A 30 5.37 7.51 2.57
CA TYR A 30 6.74 7.19 2.99
C TYR A 30 7.40 6.19 2.04
N ILE A 31 6.68 5.13 1.62
CA ILE A 31 7.20 4.16 0.65
C ILE A 31 7.49 4.85 -0.68
N ALA A 32 6.57 5.69 -1.16
CA ALA A 32 6.76 6.48 -2.38
C ALA A 32 8.01 7.37 -2.30
N GLN A 33 8.21 8.07 -1.17
CA GLN A 33 9.40 8.90 -0.93
C GLN A 33 10.69 8.08 -1.02
N ARG A 34 10.72 6.89 -0.39
CA ARG A 34 11.89 6.00 -0.47
C ARG A 34 12.20 5.57 -1.90
N ILE A 35 11.18 5.22 -2.67
CA ILE A 35 11.35 4.86 -4.08
C ILE A 35 11.83 6.06 -4.91
N CYS A 36 11.30 7.25 -4.65
CA CYS A 36 11.72 8.48 -5.34
C CYS A 36 13.17 8.90 -5.01
N GLN A 37 13.76 8.43 -3.90
CA GLN A 37 15.16 8.67 -3.56
C GLN A 37 16.14 7.78 -4.34
N LEU A 38 15.67 6.69 -4.97
CA LEU A 38 16.53 5.88 -5.82
C LEU A 38 17.05 6.72 -6.99
N PRO A 39 18.34 6.59 -7.37
CA PRO A 39 18.90 7.29 -8.51
C PRO A 39 18.06 7.01 -9.75
N GLU A 40 17.98 7.98 -10.67
CA GLU A 40 17.32 7.71 -11.94
C GLU A 40 18.06 6.57 -12.64
N PRO A 41 17.40 5.44 -12.90
CA PRO A 41 18.00 4.35 -13.66
C PRO A 41 18.44 4.84 -15.04
N GLU A 42 19.63 4.42 -15.47
CA GLU A 42 20.13 4.70 -16.83
C GLU A 42 19.30 3.89 -17.83
N ILE A 43 18.20 4.47 -18.31
CA ILE A 43 17.39 3.86 -19.36
C ILE A 43 18.15 4.03 -20.67
N SER A 44 18.88 2.98 -21.08
CA SER A 44 19.28 2.87 -22.49
C SER A 44 17.99 2.73 -23.30
N GLN A 45 17.59 3.79 -23.98
CA GLN A 45 16.48 3.79 -24.91
C GLN A 45 16.83 2.87 -26.09
N THR A 46 16.67 1.57 -25.93
CA THR A 46 16.52 0.67 -27.08
C THR A 46 15.13 0.91 -27.63
N GLU A 47 15.10 1.65 -28.73
CA GLU A 47 13.90 1.94 -29.52
C GLU A 47 13.09 0.66 -29.76
N GLY A 48 11.84 0.63 -29.29
CA GLY A 48 10.82 -0.27 -29.84
C GLY A 48 10.17 -1.30 -28.91
N THR A 49 10.56 -1.40 -27.64
CA THR A 49 9.83 -2.27 -26.69
C THR A 49 9.25 -1.48 -25.53
N THR A 50 7.92 -1.35 -25.52
CA THR A 50 7.12 -0.91 -24.36
C THR A 50 7.07 -2.05 -23.32
N GLU A 51 8.23 -2.56 -22.92
CA GLU A 51 8.28 -3.49 -21.79
C GLU A 51 8.16 -2.66 -20.52
N SER A 52 7.14 -2.96 -19.71
CA SER A 52 6.99 -2.42 -18.35
C SER A 52 8.27 -2.69 -17.59
N TYR A 53 9.09 -1.65 -17.47
CA TYR A 53 10.38 -1.78 -16.82
C TYR A 53 10.13 -1.76 -15.32
N GLN A 54 10.35 -2.88 -14.63
CA GLN A 54 10.29 -2.90 -13.17
C GLN A 54 11.69 -2.64 -12.60
N ASP A 55 11.86 -1.56 -11.84
CA ASP A 55 13.14 -1.26 -11.19
C ASP A 55 13.36 -2.27 -10.07
N PRO A 56 14.37 -3.16 -10.15
CA PRO A 56 14.59 -4.17 -9.14
C PRO A 56 14.85 -3.54 -7.75
N GLN A 57 15.40 -2.33 -7.68
CA GLN A 57 15.59 -1.61 -6.43
C GLN A 57 14.27 -1.05 -5.90
N ALA A 58 13.40 -0.53 -6.76
CA ALA A 58 12.07 -0.05 -6.34
C ALA A 58 11.20 -1.21 -5.87
N THR A 59 11.20 -2.33 -6.59
CA THR A 59 10.51 -3.57 -6.22
C THR A 59 11.03 -4.11 -4.89
N ALA A 60 12.35 -4.10 -4.67
CA ALA A 60 12.93 -4.49 -3.39
C ALA A 60 12.48 -3.57 -2.23
N ILE A 61 12.45 -2.25 -2.43
CA ILE A 61 11.94 -1.30 -1.42
C ILE A 61 10.46 -1.58 -1.12
N TYR A 62 9.65 -1.79 -2.15
CA TYR A 62 8.23 -2.11 -2.00
C TYR A 62 8.04 -3.35 -1.12
N HIS A 63 8.65 -4.48 -1.47
CA HIS A 63 8.51 -5.72 -0.69
C HIS A 63 9.07 -5.58 0.73
N GLN A 64 10.19 -4.89 0.89
CA GLN A 64 10.78 -4.64 2.20
C GLN A 64 9.82 -3.85 3.10
N GLU A 65 9.23 -2.76 2.60
CA GLU A 65 8.34 -1.93 3.41
C GLU A 65 6.99 -2.60 3.65
N MET A 66 6.43 -3.30 2.67
CA MET A 66 5.21 -4.08 2.88
C MET A 66 5.42 -5.21 3.89
N GLY A 67 6.58 -5.87 3.87
CA GLY A 67 6.97 -6.85 4.89
C GLY A 67 7.01 -6.24 6.30
N LYS A 68 7.52 -5.02 6.45
CA LYS A 68 7.46 -4.31 7.74
C LYS A 68 6.04 -3.97 8.16
N LEU A 69 5.16 -3.62 7.22
CA LEU A 69 3.75 -3.35 7.52
C LEU A 69 3.04 -4.63 7.99
N LEU A 70 3.36 -5.77 7.39
CA LEU A 70 2.92 -7.10 7.81
C LEU A 70 3.41 -7.44 9.23
N ASP A 71 4.71 -7.31 9.49
CA ASP A 71 5.32 -7.61 10.80
C ASP A 71 4.73 -6.75 11.93
N ASN A 72 4.35 -5.52 11.61
CA ASN A 72 3.74 -4.58 12.56
C ASN A 72 2.21 -4.70 12.67
N GLY A 73 1.59 -5.67 11.98
CA GLY A 73 0.14 -5.89 12.02
C GLY A 73 -0.69 -4.84 11.27
N ASN A 74 -0.06 -4.02 10.42
CA ASN A 74 -0.74 -3.07 9.53
C ASN A 74 -1.25 -3.74 8.24
N LEU A 75 -0.80 -4.97 7.99
CA LEU A 75 -1.33 -5.90 7.00
C LEU A 75 -1.54 -7.25 7.69
N LEU A 76 -2.54 -8.02 7.26
CA LEU A 76 -2.66 -9.41 7.67
C LEU A 76 -1.93 -10.32 6.66
N PRO A 77 -1.37 -11.46 7.09
CA PRO A 77 -0.72 -12.40 6.18
C PRO A 77 -1.62 -12.90 5.05
N ILE A 78 -2.91 -13.09 5.36
CA ILE A 78 -3.91 -13.54 4.38
C ILE A 78 -4.24 -12.46 3.35
N ASP A 79 -4.18 -11.20 3.75
CA ASP A 79 -4.43 -10.05 2.87
C ASP A 79 -3.20 -9.77 1.99
N PHE A 80 -1.98 -10.01 2.51
CA PHE A 80 -0.74 -9.78 1.77
C PHE A 80 -0.54 -10.72 0.58
N VAL A 81 -1.12 -11.92 0.61
CA VAL A 81 -1.09 -12.89 -0.49
C VAL A 81 -2.33 -12.84 -1.39
N ASN A 82 -3.25 -11.91 -1.10
CA ASN A 82 -4.46 -11.71 -1.88
C ASN A 82 -4.25 -10.55 -2.86
N ASP A 83 -4.08 -10.88 -4.15
CA ASP A 83 -3.83 -9.89 -5.19
C ASP A 83 -4.96 -8.86 -5.29
N ASP A 84 -6.23 -9.27 -5.18
CA ASP A 84 -7.39 -8.37 -5.22
C ASP A 84 -7.37 -7.34 -4.07
N PHE A 85 -6.76 -7.70 -2.93
CA PHE A 85 -6.59 -6.79 -1.80
C PHE A 85 -5.37 -5.88 -1.97
N MET A 86 -4.27 -6.42 -2.49
CA MET A 86 -3.01 -5.72 -2.63
C MET A 86 -2.99 -4.76 -3.82
N GLU A 87 -3.73 -5.05 -4.89
CA GLU A 87 -3.81 -4.23 -6.10
C GLU A 87 -4.23 -2.78 -5.80
N PRO A 88 -5.30 -2.49 -5.04
CA PRO A 88 -5.65 -1.12 -4.66
C PRO A 88 -4.54 -0.38 -3.92
N ILE A 89 -3.76 -1.09 -3.09
CA ILE A 89 -2.65 -0.52 -2.33
C ILE A 89 -1.48 -0.19 -3.26
N GLN A 90 -1.17 -1.10 -4.19
CA GLN A 90 -0.16 -0.90 -5.23
C GLN A 90 -0.53 0.29 -6.12
N ASN A 91 -1.78 0.35 -6.61
CA ASN A 91 -2.28 1.45 -7.43
C ASN A 91 -2.15 2.80 -6.73
N ARG A 92 -2.44 2.85 -5.42
CA ARG A 92 -2.27 4.07 -4.63
C ARG A 92 -0.81 4.46 -4.46
N LEU A 93 0.08 3.48 -4.27
CA LEU A 93 1.51 3.73 -4.20
C LEU A 93 2.06 4.29 -5.52
N ILE A 94 1.63 3.72 -6.65
CA ILE A 94 1.98 4.18 -8.00
C ILE A 94 1.59 5.65 -8.18
N GLN A 95 0.37 6.02 -7.81
CA GLN A 95 -0.11 7.40 -7.86
C GLN A 95 0.73 8.36 -6.99
N GLU A 96 1.12 7.93 -5.79
CA GLU A 96 1.96 8.75 -4.90
C GLU A 96 3.40 8.89 -5.43
N ILE A 97 3.97 7.84 -6.02
CA ILE A 97 5.27 7.91 -6.71
C ILE A 97 5.18 8.89 -7.89
N TYR A 98 4.12 8.80 -8.69
CA TYR A 98 3.87 9.70 -9.81
C TYR A 98 3.79 11.17 -9.36
N ALA A 99 3.07 11.43 -8.27
CA ALA A 99 2.93 12.77 -7.71
C ALA A 99 4.26 13.35 -7.19
N GLN A 100 5.17 12.50 -6.70
CA GLN A 100 6.40 12.95 -6.03
C GLN A 100 7.63 12.98 -6.96
N CYS A 101 7.73 12.08 -7.93
CA CYS A 101 8.88 11.99 -8.83
C CYS A 101 8.48 11.64 -10.27
N GLN A 102 7.69 12.53 -10.90
CA GLN A 102 7.10 12.45 -12.26
C GLN A 102 7.96 11.82 -13.38
N ARG A 103 9.30 11.88 -13.31
CA ARG A 103 10.20 11.30 -14.31
C ARG A 103 10.35 9.77 -14.26
N LYS A 104 9.85 9.09 -13.23
CA LYS A 104 9.87 7.61 -13.14
C LYS A 104 8.71 6.92 -13.87
N MET A 105 8.13 7.56 -14.89
CA MET A 105 6.87 7.12 -15.52
C MET A 105 6.99 5.92 -16.49
N THR A 106 8.18 5.57 -16.98
CA THR A 106 8.36 4.42 -17.89
C THR A 106 8.24 3.03 -17.24
N TRP A 107 7.79 2.93 -15.99
CA TRP A 107 8.06 1.77 -15.14
C TRP A 107 6.84 1.00 -14.63
N ILE A 108 5.65 1.62 -14.72
CA ILE A 108 4.43 1.05 -14.13
C ILE A 108 3.23 1.36 -15.01
N ASP A 109 3.38 1.14 -16.32
CA ASP A 109 2.24 1.04 -17.23
C ASP A 109 2.37 -0.29 -17.97
N ASN A 110 1.73 -1.32 -17.40
CA ASN A 110 1.16 -2.45 -18.13
C ASN A 110 0.03 -2.98 -17.24
N SER A 111 -1.08 -2.27 -17.25
CA SER A 111 -2.38 -2.92 -17.15
C SER A 111 -2.98 -2.85 -18.54
N ASP A 112 -2.94 -4.00 -19.20
CA ASP A 112 -3.55 -4.36 -20.47
C ASP A 112 -4.64 -3.40 -20.95
N SER A 113 -4.38 -2.74 -22.08
CA SER A 113 -5.43 -2.30 -22.99
C SER A 113 -5.29 -3.17 -24.24
N GLU A 114 -6.25 -4.09 -24.36
CA GLU A 114 -6.57 -5.05 -25.44
C GLU A 114 -5.88 -4.90 -26.81
#